data_AF-A0A1T4MFB2-F1
#
_entry.id   AF-A0A1T4MFB2-F1
#
_cell.length_a   1.000
_cell.length_b   1.000
_cell.length_c   1.000
_cell.angle_alpha   90.00
_cell.angle_beta   90.00
_cell.angle_gamma   90.00
#
_symmetry.space_group_name_H-M   'P 1'
#
loop_
_entity.id
_entity.type
_entity.pdbx_description
1 polymer ?
#
loop_
_entity_poly.entity_id
_entity_poly.type
_entity_poly.pdbx_seq_one_letter_code
_entity_poly.pdbx_strand_id
1 'polypeptide(L)'
;MSSPTQQHMKLFKSLFLLLFVIVISGCSKMGPRFHDIIWDYRSTSFEISIVSPKEQSLIDPTTQEGYELIRDIKVSYDGQTFDCQDRPSRELRAQPEFYKALYVERIKGSYRIVFGEFQPDYSTLTSFTLHLPGGEKHEIKFIHTADNGKFHTKVWVNDIPHLSNTPFNITLTTTNPVWDKMQKAQTLRPVTLYILPVNAPTRIVERKEVLEDHFYKDCSLIFRGKTYPLLKKQSTEEHSTFSFYAETLQLLPREGIGEFRPFLLFGPIAAEEKINGEKLELRYKNKVYTIYLQNQLSQDGASIYRAWLDGEGERNIQYYFHNGPLVRVLIEK
;
A
#
# COMPACT_ATOMS: atom_id res chain seq x y z
N MET A 1 40.33 25.30 -49.65
CA MET A 1 39.10 24.69 -50.17
C MET A 1 38.92 23.34 -49.50
N SER A 2 38.01 23.24 -48.51
CA SER A 2 37.69 21.97 -47.85
C SER A 2 36.84 21.10 -48.78
N SER A 3 37.12 19.80 -48.86
CA SER A 3 36.39 18.88 -49.72
C SER A 3 34.91 18.79 -49.32
N PRO A 4 33.97 18.59 -50.28
CA PRO A 4 32.54 18.54 -50.00
C PRO A 4 32.19 17.53 -48.88
N THR A 5 32.92 16.43 -48.79
CA THR A 5 32.78 15.40 -47.75
C THR A 5 33.09 15.92 -46.33
N GLN A 6 34.09 16.80 -46.17
CA GLN A 6 34.39 17.42 -44.87
C GLN A 6 33.32 18.41 -44.43
N GLN A 7 32.66 19.08 -45.38
CA GLN A 7 31.60 20.04 -45.10
C GLN A 7 30.31 19.33 -44.65
N HIS A 8 29.96 18.21 -45.30
CA HIS A 8 28.84 17.36 -44.88
C HIS A 8 29.06 16.74 -43.49
N MET A 9 30.28 16.30 -43.16
CA MET A 9 30.59 15.70 -41.86
C MET A 9 30.53 16.72 -40.71
N LYS A 10 30.89 18.00 -40.98
CA LYS A 10 30.75 19.10 -40.01
C LYS A 10 29.28 19.44 -39.77
N LEU A 11 28.47 19.53 -40.83
CA LEU A 11 27.02 19.74 -40.75
C LEU A 11 26.33 18.63 -39.96
N PHE A 12 26.69 17.36 -40.20
CA PHE A 12 26.10 16.23 -39.50
C PHE A 12 26.46 16.22 -38.00
N LYS A 13 27.71 16.55 -37.66
CA LYS A 13 28.16 16.70 -36.26
C LYS A 13 27.47 17.85 -35.54
N SER A 14 27.31 19.01 -36.21
CA SER A 14 26.60 20.15 -35.64
C SER A 14 25.09 19.89 -35.47
N LEU A 15 24.47 19.19 -36.41
CA LEU A 15 23.05 18.80 -36.31
C LEU A 15 22.83 17.78 -35.19
N PHE A 16 23.73 16.80 -35.05
CA PHE A 16 23.69 15.83 -33.97
C PHE A 16 23.90 16.51 -32.60
N LEU A 17 24.84 17.45 -32.50
CA LEU A 17 25.07 18.20 -31.26
C LEU A 17 23.85 19.08 -30.90
N LEU A 18 23.21 19.71 -31.88
CA LEU A 18 22.01 20.52 -31.67
C LEU A 18 20.82 19.66 -31.21
N LEU A 19 20.60 18.51 -31.86
CA LEU A 19 19.56 17.55 -31.46
C LEU A 19 19.85 16.96 -30.08
N PHE A 20 21.12 16.64 -29.79
CA PHE A 20 21.53 16.19 -28.46
C PHE A 20 21.20 17.26 -27.41
N VAL A 21 21.61 18.52 -27.62
CA VAL A 21 21.31 19.64 -26.72
C VAL A 21 19.80 19.83 -26.52
N ILE A 22 18.97 19.71 -27.56
CA ILE A 22 17.50 19.82 -27.43
C ILE A 22 16.93 18.65 -26.62
N VAL A 23 17.45 17.43 -26.79
CA VAL A 23 16.99 16.25 -26.04
C VAL A 23 17.35 16.32 -24.56
N ILE A 24 18.56 16.80 -24.19
CA ILE A 24 18.93 17.02 -22.78
C ILE A 24 18.30 18.28 -22.17
N SER A 25 17.98 19.31 -22.97
CA SER A 25 17.25 20.51 -22.50
C SER A 25 15.74 20.29 -22.40
N GLY A 26 15.23 19.23 -23.04
CA GLY A 26 13.83 18.82 -23.08
C GLY A 26 13.38 17.99 -21.87
N CYS A 27 14.12 18.00 -20.76
CA CYS A 27 13.59 17.55 -19.48
C CYS A 27 12.45 18.49 -19.07
N SER A 28 11.25 18.11 -19.51
CA SER A 28 9.98 18.70 -19.11
C SER A 28 9.96 18.85 -17.60
N LYS A 29 9.85 20.09 -17.12
CA LYS A 29 9.46 20.37 -15.74
C LYS A 29 8.10 19.70 -15.52
N MET A 30 8.10 18.55 -14.86
CA MET A 30 6.90 17.96 -14.30
C MET A 30 6.25 19.03 -13.42
N GLY A 31 5.01 19.39 -13.72
CA GLY A 31 3.98 20.08 -12.93
C GLY A 31 4.30 21.30 -12.02
N PRO A 32 3.26 22.05 -11.62
CA PRO A 32 3.40 23.30 -10.85
C PRO A 32 3.63 23.12 -9.33
N ARG A 33 4.00 21.92 -8.86
CA ARG A 33 4.35 21.65 -7.43
C ARG A 33 5.71 20.96 -7.24
N PHE A 34 6.53 20.87 -8.29
CA PHE A 34 7.81 20.15 -8.25
C PHE A 34 8.98 21.12 -7.99
N HIS A 35 8.95 21.82 -6.86
CA HIS A 35 10.14 22.51 -6.37
C HIS A 35 11.01 21.51 -5.60
N ASP A 36 12.27 21.37 -6.04
CA ASP A 36 13.43 20.84 -5.30
C ASP A 36 13.22 19.57 -4.45
N ILE A 37 13.03 18.42 -5.12
CA ILE A 37 13.18 17.10 -4.48
C ILE A 37 14.60 16.99 -3.91
N ILE A 38 14.72 16.90 -2.58
CA ILE A 38 16.01 16.68 -1.94
C ILE A 38 16.27 15.17 -1.87
N TRP A 39 17.07 14.67 -2.81
CA TRP A 39 17.43 13.26 -2.94
C TRP A 39 18.25 12.71 -1.76
N ASP A 40 18.87 13.59 -0.98
CA ASP A 40 19.75 13.22 0.14
C ASP A 40 19.00 12.84 1.41
N TYR A 41 17.69 13.09 1.49
CA TYR A 41 16.90 12.84 2.69
C TYR A 41 15.85 11.76 2.48
N ARG A 42 15.81 10.81 3.43
CA ARG A 42 14.76 9.81 3.52
C ARG A 42 13.48 10.46 4.06
N SER A 43 12.36 10.19 3.39
CA SER A 43 11.04 10.58 3.87
C SER A 43 10.70 9.93 5.22
N THR A 44 10.00 10.68 6.08
CA THR A 44 9.52 10.21 7.37
C THR A 44 7.99 10.12 7.39
N SER A 45 7.44 9.23 8.19
CA SER A 45 5.99 9.05 8.34
C SER A 45 5.56 9.40 9.75
N PHE A 46 4.33 9.88 9.93
CA PHE A 46 3.76 9.98 11.26
C PHE A 46 3.39 8.58 11.75
N GLU A 47 3.95 8.16 12.88
CA GLU A 47 3.56 6.94 13.59
C GLU A 47 2.70 7.32 14.79
N ILE A 48 1.42 6.99 14.75
CA ILE A 48 0.43 7.41 15.73
C ILE A 48 -0.07 6.17 16.48
N SER A 49 0.20 6.13 17.79
CA SER A 49 -0.32 5.11 18.71
C SER A 49 -1.60 5.62 19.35
N ILE A 50 -2.66 4.81 19.37
CA ILE A 50 -3.89 5.10 20.11
C ILE A 50 -3.94 4.20 21.33
N VAL A 51 -4.01 4.80 22.51
CA VAL A 51 -3.95 4.07 23.78
C VAL A 51 -5.10 4.45 24.72
N SER A 52 -5.43 3.53 25.62
CA SER A 52 -6.33 3.83 26.74
C SER A 52 -5.64 4.71 27.79
N PRO A 53 -6.36 5.25 28.79
CA PRO A 53 -5.75 5.96 29.92
C PRO A 53 -4.79 5.10 30.76
N LYS A 54 -4.84 3.77 30.60
CA LYS A 54 -3.91 2.81 31.23
C LYS A 54 -2.75 2.44 30.30
N GLU A 55 -2.53 3.20 29.24
CA GLU A 55 -1.48 3.00 28.22
C GLU A 55 -1.60 1.69 27.44
N GLN A 56 -2.78 1.05 27.44
CA GLN A 56 -3.00 -0.15 26.64
C GLN A 56 -3.26 0.22 25.18
N SER A 57 -2.55 -0.42 24.25
CA SER A 57 -2.79 -0.27 22.80
C SER A 57 -4.23 -0.62 22.46
N LEU A 58 -4.89 0.26 21.70
CA LEU A 58 -6.28 0.07 21.26
C LEU A 58 -6.40 -0.32 19.78
N ILE A 59 -5.29 -0.29 19.04
CA ILE A 59 -5.25 -0.73 17.64
C ILE A 59 -4.81 -2.19 17.60
N ASP A 60 -5.64 -3.03 16.99
CA ASP A 60 -5.31 -4.41 16.64
C ASP A 60 -6.03 -4.82 15.35
N PRO A 61 -5.39 -4.75 14.17
CA PRO A 61 -6.02 -5.12 12.90
C PRO A 61 -6.14 -6.64 12.70
N THR A 62 -5.68 -7.46 13.66
CA THR A 62 -5.72 -8.92 13.57
C THR A 62 -7.06 -9.51 14.01
N THR A 63 -7.92 -8.71 14.63
CA THR A 63 -9.29 -9.09 14.96
C THR A 63 -10.28 -8.49 13.95
N GLN A 64 -11.42 -9.14 13.74
CA GLN A 64 -12.47 -8.66 12.86
C GLN A 64 -13.00 -7.30 13.33
N GLU A 65 -13.21 -7.19 14.63
CA GLU A 65 -13.64 -5.98 15.29
C GLU A 65 -12.59 -4.90 15.02
N GLY A 66 -11.32 -5.13 15.38
CA GLY A 66 -10.27 -4.14 15.20
C GLY A 66 -10.10 -3.71 13.73
N TYR A 67 -10.36 -4.60 12.77
CA TYR A 67 -10.45 -4.23 11.36
C TYR A 67 -11.61 -3.27 11.05
N GLU A 68 -12.82 -3.55 11.52
CA GLU A 68 -13.97 -2.69 11.30
C GLU A 68 -13.73 -1.29 11.85
N LEU A 69 -13.08 -1.19 13.00
CA LEU A 69 -12.75 0.09 13.60
C LEU A 69 -11.72 0.88 12.80
N ILE A 70 -10.67 0.23 12.27
CA ILE A 70 -9.68 0.97 11.49
C ILE A 70 -10.27 1.56 10.21
N ARG A 71 -11.32 0.96 9.63
CA ARG A 71 -11.98 1.50 8.42
C ARG A 71 -12.64 2.86 8.65
N ASP A 72 -12.99 3.18 9.89
CA ASP A 72 -13.55 4.48 10.26
C ASP A 72 -12.46 5.54 10.53
N ILE A 73 -11.19 5.13 10.60
CA ILE A 73 -10.05 6.04 10.73
C ILE A 73 -9.75 6.65 9.36
N LYS A 74 -9.66 7.97 9.30
CA LYS A 74 -9.28 8.69 8.07
C LYS A 74 -8.47 9.94 8.39
N VAL A 75 -7.71 10.41 7.41
CA VAL A 75 -6.98 11.67 7.48
C VAL A 75 -7.49 12.63 6.43
N SER A 76 -7.78 13.87 6.82
CA SER A 76 -8.01 14.98 5.90
C SER A 76 -6.73 15.79 5.77
N TYR A 77 -6.19 15.91 4.55
CA TYR A 77 -4.95 16.62 4.26
C TYR A 77 -4.98 17.21 2.84
N ASP A 78 -4.64 18.50 2.69
CA ASP A 78 -4.60 19.22 1.40
C ASP A 78 -5.85 19.02 0.53
N GLY A 79 -7.04 19.17 1.14
CA GLY A 79 -8.33 19.02 0.45
C GLY A 79 -8.69 17.58 0.05
N GLN A 80 -7.88 16.59 0.42
CA GLN A 80 -8.10 15.18 0.16
C GLN A 80 -8.39 14.41 1.45
N THR A 81 -9.09 13.29 1.31
CA THR A 81 -9.35 12.34 2.40
C THR A 81 -8.64 11.03 2.10
N PHE A 82 -7.90 10.52 3.07
CA PHE A 82 -7.16 9.27 3.03
C PHE A 82 -7.78 8.32 4.04
N ASP A 83 -8.49 7.30 3.54
CA ASP A 83 -9.05 6.26 4.40
C ASP A 83 -7.93 5.33 4.90
N CYS A 84 -8.05 4.88 6.14
CA CYS A 84 -7.11 3.92 6.71
C CYS A 84 -7.37 2.53 6.10
N GLN A 85 -6.32 1.95 5.56
CA GLN A 85 -6.32 0.64 4.93
C GLN A 85 -5.16 -0.18 5.48
N ASP A 86 -5.12 -1.50 5.30
CA ASP A 86 -3.92 -2.20 5.73
C ASP A 86 -2.71 -1.80 4.86
N ARG A 87 -1.50 -2.05 5.36
CA ARG A 87 -0.26 -1.67 4.70
C ARG A 87 -0.27 -2.14 3.24
N PRO A 88 -0.12 -1.23 2.26
CA PRO A 88 -0.01 -1.64 0.87
C PRO A 88 1.37 -2.24 0.60
N SER A 89 1.40 -3.15 -0.36
CA SER A 89 2.63 -3.73 -0.87
C SER A 89 3.54 -2.64 -1.44
N ARG A 90 4.81 -2.59 -1.02
CA ARG A 90 5.81 -1.64 -1.53
C ARG A 90 7.11 -2.36 -1.88
N GLU A 91 7.65 -2.04 -3.05
CA GLU A 91 8.80 -2.72 -3.67
C GLU A 91 10.15 -1.98 -3.54
N LEU A 92 10.38 -1.16 -2.51
CA LEU A 92 11.68 -0.71 -1.94
C LEU A 92 11.57 0.70 -1.29
N ARG A 93 12.49 0.98 -0.35
CA ARG A 93 12.62 2.24 0.43
C ARG A 93 13.62 3.17 -0.23
N ALA A 94 13.15 4.29 -0.79
CA ALA A 94 13.80 5.59 -0.89
C ALA A 94 13.24 6.29 -2.12
N GLN A 95 12.13 7.01 -1.95
CA GLN A 95 11.57 7.81 -3.03
C GLN A 95 11.02 9.14 -2.53
N PRO A 96 10.91 10.14 -3.43
CA PRO A 96 10.37 11.45 -3.13
C PRO A 96 8.96 11.36 -2.56
N GLU A 97 8.45 12.48 -2.04
CA GLU A 97 7.10 12.59 -1.52
C GLU A 97 6.04 12.41 -2.63
N PHE A 98 5.81 11.16 -3.04
CA PHE A 98 4.80 10.79 -4.03
C PHE A 98 3.65 9.99 -3.42
N TYR A 99 3.77 9.67 -2.12
CA TYR A 99 2.89 8.76 -1.45
C TYR A 99 2.34 9.33 -0.14
N LYS A 100 1.04 9.60 -0.14
CA LYS A 100 0.25 9.79 1.07
C LYS A 100 -0.77 8.66 1.13
N ALA A 101 -0.62 7.77 2.11
CA ALA A 101 -1.74 6.97 2.56
C ALA A 101 -1.68 6.78 4.06
N LEU A 102 -2.79 6.25 4.55
CA LEU A 102 -3.03 5.95 5.93
C LEU A 102 -3.13 4.44 6.07
N TYR A 103 -2.26 3.85 6.89
CA TYR A 103 -2.27 2.41 7.09
C TYR A 103 -1.85 1.98 8.49
N VAL A 104 -2.07 0.70 8.83
CA VAL A 104 -1.61 0.13 10.09
C VAL A 104 -0.34 -0.71 9.89
N GLU A 105 0.65 -0.51 10.74
CA GLU A 105 1.91 -1.28 10.74
C GLU A 105 2.26 -1.76 12.15
N ARG A 106 2.78 -2.99 12.26
CA ARG A 106 3.33 -3.49 13.52
C ARG A 106 4.75 -2.98 13.71
N ILE A 107 4.93 -2.09 14.69
CA ILE A 107 6.22 -1.45 15.00
C ILE A 107 6.58 -1.78 16.45
N LYS A 108 7.73 -2.44 16.65
CA LYS A 108 8.24 -2.85 17.99
C LYS A 108 7.21 -3.63 18.83
N GLY A 109 6.43 -4.51 18.20
CA GLY A 109 5.48 -5.40 18.87
C GLY A 109 4.06 -4.86 18.99
N SER A 110 3.82 -3.58 18.71
CA SER A 110 2.48 -2.95 18.77
C SER A 110 2.06 -2.40 17.42
N TYR A 111 0.75 -2.39 17.15
CA TYR A 111 0.21 -1.79 15.93
C TYR A 111 0.09 -0.28 16.06
N ARG A 112 0.49 0.44 15.02
CA ARG A 112 0.43 1.90 14.93
C ARG A 112 -0.22 2.32 13.63
N ILE A 113 -0.94 3.42 13.65
CA ILE A 113 -1.38 4.11 12.44
C ILE A 113 -0.15 4.82 11.87
N VAL A 114 0.08 4.66 10.57
CA VAL A 114 1.15 5.30 9.83
C VAL A 114 0.52 6.18 8.77
N PHE A 115 0.85 7.46 8.79
CA PHE A 115 0.37 8.41 7.80
C PHE A 115 1.50 9.05 7.01
N GLY A 116 1.38 8.93 5.69
CA GLY A 116 2.13 9.67 4.69
C GLY A 116 3.64 9.45 4.70
N GLU A 117 4.30 10.11 3.76
CA GLU A 117 5.75 10.27 3.72
C GLU A 117 6.02 11.75 3.56
N PHE A 118 6.85 12.32 4.42
CA PHE A 118 7.13 13.75 4.48
C PHE A 118 8.62 13.94 4.29
N GLN A 119 9.00 14.70 3.26
CA GLN A 119 10.38 15.18 3.11
C GLN A 119 10.61 16.39 4.02
N PRO A 120 11.88 16.77 4.31
CA PRO A 120 12.17 17.90 5.18
C PRO A 120 12.13 19.24 4.42
N ASP A 121 11.02 19.53 3.74
CA ASP A 121 10.78 20.73 2.91
C ASP A 121 9.58 21.58 3.40
N TYR A 122 9.04 21.27 4.58
CA TYR A 122 7.90 21.96 5.20
C TYR A 122 8.37 23.12 6.08
N SER A 123 8.74 24.23 5.44
CA SER A 123 9.16 25.46 6.13
C SER A 123 8.00 26.26 6.74
N THR A 124 6.78 26.08 6.22
CA THR A 124 5.57 26.70 6.75
C THR A 124 4.76 25.71 7.60
N LEU A 125 4.03 26.25 8.58
CA LEU A 125 3.14 25.46 9.41
C LEU A 125 2.10 24.75 8.53
N THR A 126 2.16 23.43 8.55
CA THR A 126 1.30 22.53 7.76
C THR A 126 0.46 21.70 8.73
N SER A 127 -0.75 21.32 8.34
CA SER A 127 -1.60 20.51 9.21
C SER A 127 -2.39 19.44 8.45
N PHE A 128 -2.74 18.39 9.18
CA PHE A 128 -3.74 17.41 8.77
C PHE A 128 -4.66 17.11 9.95
N THR A 129 -5.87 16.64 9.65
CA THR A 129 -6.84 16.22 10.67
C THR A 129 -6.96 14.71 10.66
N LEU A 130 -6.64 14.08 11.79
CA LEU A 130 -6.94 12.67 12.05
C LEU A 130 -8.36 12.56 12.57
N HIS A 131 -9.18 11.77 11.89
CA HIS A 131 -10.52 11.42 12.32
C HIS A 131 -10.49 10.01 12.89
N LEU A 132 -10.94 9.88 14.13
CA LEU A 132 -11.03 8.64 14.85
C LEU A 132 -12.50 8.18 14.96
N PRO A 133 -12.73 6.87 15.17
CA PRO A 133 -14.04 6.29 15.43
C PRO A 133 -14.77 6.99 16.58
N GLY A 134 -16.10 6.96 16.51
CA GLY A 134 -16.93 7.67 17.49
C GLY A 134 -16.86 9.21 17.38
N GLY A 135 -16.33 9.74 16.27
CA GLY A 135 -16.37 11.17 15.93
C GLY A 135 -15.23 12.01 16.52
N GLU A 136 -14.28 11.39 17.21
CA GLU A 136 -13.11 12.07 17.77
C GLU A 136 -12.21 12.61 16.64
N LYS A 137 -11.63 13.79 16.84
CA LYS A 137 -10.78 14.46 15.84
C LYS A 137 -9.56 15.04 16.52
N HIS A 138 -8.40 14.85 15.89
CA HIS A 138 -7.15 15.48 16.30
C HIS A 138 -6.56 16.26 15.14
N GLU A 139 -6.25 17.52 15.37
CA GLU A 139 -5.47 18.32 14.45
C GLU A 139 -3.99 18.13 14.76
N ILE A 140 -3.23 17.68 13.77
CA ILE A 140 -1.77 17.52 13.89
C ILE A 140 -1.15 18.59 13.00
N LYS A 141 -0.40 19.51 13.61
CA LYS A 141 0.33 20.57 12.92
C LYS A 141 1.81 20.26 12.97
N PHE A 142 2.56 20.63 11.95
CA PHE A 142 3.99 20.42 11.92
C PHE A 142 4.74 21.42 11.04
N ILE A 143 6.02 21.58 11.37
CA ILE A 143 7.07 22.18 10.54
C ILE A 143 8.17 21.13 10.48
N HIS A 144 8.69 20.85 9.29
CA HIS A 144 9.74 19.85 9.10
C HIS A 144 10.71 20.32 8.02
N THR A 145 11.89 20.78 8.44
CA THR A 145 12.94 21.23 7.52
C THR A 145 14.26 20.51 7.78
N ALA A 146 15.18 20.58 6.82
CA ALA A 146 16.56 20.13 6.99
C ALA A 146 17.52 21.30 6.69
N ASP A 147 18.54 21.45 7.53
CA ASP A 147 19.65 22.36 7.30
C ASP A 147 20.96 21.72 7.80
N ASN A 148 22.03 21.81 7.00
CA ASN A 148 23.36 21.30 7.34
C ASN A 148 23.37 19.84 7.90
N GLY A 149 22.53 18.97 7.32
CA GLY A 149 22.42 17.56 7.72
C GLY A 149 21.65 17.33 9.04
N LYS A 150 20.99 18.35 9.59
CA LYS A 150 20.14 18.26 10.79
C LYS A 150 18.69 18.50 10.43
N PHE A 151 17.79 17.74 11.06
CA PHE A 151 16.35 17.96 10.95
C PHE A 151 15.86 18.94 12.02
N HIS A 152 15.07 19.91 11.58
CA HIS A 152 14.35 20.85 12.43
C HIS A 152 12.87 20.54 12.33
N THR A 153 12.39 19.70 13.26
CA THR A 153 10.99 19.27 13.30
C THR A 153 10.30 19.79 14.54
N LYS A 154 9.13 20.39 14.36
CA LYS A 154 8.21 20.75 15.43
C LYS A 154 6.84 20.20 15.09
N VAL A 155 6.19 19.58 16.07
CA VAL A 155 4.87 18.98 15.93
C VAL A 155 3.97 19.51 17.05
N TRP A 156 2.70 19.72 16.74
CA TRP A 156 1.66 20.07 17.69
C TRP A 156 0.48 19.13 17.50
N VAL A 157 -0.15 18.74 18.61
CA VAL A 157 -1.40 17.96 18.62
C VAL A 157 -2.44 18.84 19.29
N ASN A 158 -3.51 19.20 18.57
CA ASN A 158 -4.56 20.10 19.05
C ASN A 158 -3.97 21.39 19.65
N ASP A 159 -3.06 22.04 18.92
CA ASP A 159 -2.31 23.25 19.31
C ASP A 159 -1.35 23.11 20.51
N ILE A 160 -1.23 21.92 21.10
CA ILE A 160 -0.28 21.65 22.18
C ILE A 160 1.04 21.15 21.58
N PRO A 161 2.19 21.78 21.88
CA PRO A 161 3.49 21.31 21.40
C PRO A 161 3.78 19.87 21.82
N HIS A 162 4.11 19.02 20.85
CA HIS A 162 4.54 17.65 21.07
C HIS A 162 6.05 17.61 21.35
N LEU A 163 6.40 17.41 22.61
CA LEU A 163 7.79 17.40 23.07
C LEU A 163 8.34 15.96 23.04
N SER A 164 8.93 15.57 21.91
CA SER A 164 9.54 14.25 21.71
C SER A 164 10.85 14.34 20.94
N ASN A 165 11.82 13.48 21.28
CA ASN A 165 13.04 13.26 20.48
C ASN A 165 12.76 12.53 19.16
N THR A 166 11.57 11.96 19.02
CA THR A 166 11.03 11.37 17.79
C THR A 166 9.71 12.06 17.46
N PRO A 167 9.74 13.28 16.90
CA PRO A 167 8.57 14.15 16.82
C PRO A 167 7.44 13.60 15.94
N PHE A 168 7.74 12.73 14.98
CA PHE A 168 6.74 12.05 14.16
C PHE A 168 6.08 10.85 14.88
N ASN A 169 6.57 10.44 16.06
CA ASN A 169 5.95 9.42 16.88
C ASN A 169 5.01 10.08 17.89
N ILE A 170 3.71 9.91 17.71
CA ILE A 170 2.66 10.54 18.50
C ILE A 170 1.91 9.44 19.28
N THR A 171 1.59 9.70 20.54
CA THR A 171 0.68 8.86 21.33
C THR A 171 -0.55 9.68 21.66
N LEU A 172 -1.72 9.18 21.27
CA LEU A 172 -3.01 9.79 21.59
C LEU A 172 -3.74 8.89 22.59
N THR A 173 -4.16 9.48 23.70
CA THR A 173 -4.96 8.81 24.72
C THR A 173 -6.42 9.12 24.51
N THR A 174 -7.27 8.10 24.44
CA THR A 174 -8.73 8.25 24.28
C THR A 174 -9.50 7.52 25.36
N THR A 175 -10.64 8.10 25.76
CA THR A 175 -11.62 7.50 26.68
C THR A 175 -12.93 7.14 25.97
N ASN A 176 -12.95 7.22 24.63
CA ASN A 176 -14.18 7.01 23.86
C ASN A 176 -14.62 5.52 23.97
N PRO A 177 -15.86 5.25 24.42
CA PRO A 177 -16.33 3.88 24.66
C PRO A 177 -16.46 3.02 23.40
N VAL A 178 -16.39 3.61 22.20
CA VAL A 178 -16.31 2.84 20.95
C VAL A 178 -15.11 1.90 20.95
N TRP A 179 -13.99 2.30 21.57
CA TRP A 179 -12.77 1.50 21.67
C TRP A 179 -12.90 0.35 22.67
N ASP A 180 -13.74 0.49 23.72
CA ASP A 180 -13.97 -0.56 24.72
C ASP A 180 -14.72 -1.77 24.14
N LYS A 181 -15.57 -1.56 23.13
CA LYS A 181 -16.26 -2.66 22.43
C LYS A 181 -15.26 -3.62 21.78
N MET A 182 -14.09 -3.11 21.39
CA MET A 182 -13.09 -3.79 20.57
C MET A 182 -12.15 -4.66 21.40
N GLN A 183 -12.03 -4.37 22.70
CA GLN A 183 -11.28 -5.21 23.62
C GLN A 183 -12.06 -6.47 24.04
N LYS A 184 -13.39 -6.48 23.87
CA LYS A 184 -14.28 -7.51 24.45
C LYS A 184 -14.61 -8.68 23.52
N ALA A 185 -14.56 -8.47 22.20
CA ALA A 185 -14.73 -9.52 21.21
C ALA A 185 -13.49 -9.51 20.31
N GLN A 186 -12.75 -10.62 20.31
CA GLN A 186 -11.54 -10.78 19.52
C GLN A 186 -11.72 -12.00 18.61
N THR A 187 -12.58 -11.84 17.61
CA THR A 187 -12.69 -12.84 16.56
C THR A 187 -11.47 -12.65 15.66
N LEU A 188 -10.65 -13.68 15.45
CA LEU A 188 -9.51 -13.53 14.56
C LEU A 188 -9.99 -13.18 13.15
N ARG A 189 -9.34 -12.19 12.53
CA ARG A 189 -9.71 -11.69 11.21
C ARG A 189 -9.30 -12.73 10.15
N PRO A 190 -10.22 -13.15 9.26
CA PRO A 190 -9.85 -13.98 8.14
C PRO A 190 -8.98 -13.22 7.14
N VAL A 191 -8.24 -13.98 6.33
CA VAL A 191 -7.28 -13.43 5.37
C VAL A 191 -7.64 -13.79 3.94
N THR A 192 -7.28 -12.91 3.01
CA THR A 192 -7.49 -13.08 1.58
C THR A 192 -6.13 -13.19 0.89
N LEU A 193 -5.96 -14.21 0.05
CA LEU A 193 -4.86 -14.27 -0.90
C LEU A 193 -5.16 -13.29 -2.03
N TYR A 194 -4.26 -12.34 -2.27
CA TYR A 194 -4.33 -11.41 -3.38
C TYR A 194 -3.40 -11.89 -4.51
N ILE A 195 -3.92 -11.90 -5.72
CA ILE A 195 -3.19 -12.28 -6.92
C ILE A 195 -3.26 -11.10 -7.89
N LEU A 196 -2.11 -10.54 -8.26
CA LEU A 196 -2.01 -9.55 -9.32
C LEU A 196 -1.73 -10.26 -10.66
N PRO A 197 -2.70 -10.35 -11.58
CA PRO A 197 -2.52 -11.03 -12.85
C PRO A 197 -1.85 -10.07 -13.86
N VAL A 198 -0.53 -10.10 -13.91
CA VAL A 198 0.28 -9.31 -14.85
C VAL A 198 -0.01 -9.76 -16.27
N ASN A 199 -0.23 -8.82 -17.20
CA ASN A 199 -0.60 -9.06 -18.60
C ASN A 199 -1.99 -9.69 -18.83
N ALA A 200 -2.85 -9.73 -17.82
CA ALA A 200 -4.25 -10.07 -18.06
C ALA A 200 -4.90 -9.13 -19.09
N PRO A 201 -5.86 -9.61 -19.89
CA PRO A 201 -6.66 -8.77 -20.76
C PRO A 201 -7.53 -7.82 -19.92
N THR A 202 -7.31 -6.53 -20.11
CA THR A 202 -7.95 -5.46 -19.36
C THR A 202 -8.45 -4.35 -20.28
N ARG A 203 -9.39 -3.55 -19.76
CA ARG A 203 -9.89 -2.31 -20.37
C ARG A 203 -9.95 -1.20 -19.33
N ILE A 204 -10.01 0.05 -19.79
CA ILE A 204 -10.14 1.21 -18.90
C ILE A 204 -11.61 1.63 -18.77
N VAL A 205 -12.09 1.74 -17.54
CA VAL A 205 -13.42 2.27 -17.19
C VAL A 205 -13.25 3.29 -16.08
N GLU A 206 -13.71 4.53 -16.27
CA GLU A 206 -13.64 5.60 -15.26
C GLU A 206 -12.24 5.77 -14.64
N ARG A 207 -11.18 5.75 -15.47
CA ARG A 207 -9.76 5.81 -15.07
C ARG A 207 -9.27 4.62 -14.23
N LYS A 208 -10.01 3.52 -14.19
CA LYS A 208 -9.65 2.28 -13.52
C LYS A 208 -9.39 1.18 -14.53
N GLU A 209 -8.36 0.37 -14.31
CA GLU A 209 -8.12 -0.84 -15.09
C GLU A 209 -9.02 -1.97 -14.57
N VAL A 210 -9.81 -2.58 -15.46
CA VAL A 210 -10.75 -3.66 -15.13
C VAL A 210 -10.53 -4.84 -16.07
N LEU A 211 -10.78 -6.07 -15.59
CA LEU A 211 -10.67 -7.29 -16.41
C LEU A 211 -11.71 -7.30 -17.53
N GLU A 212 -11.33 -7.85 -18.68
CA GLU A 212 -12.28 -8.15 -19.74
C GLU A 212 -13.22 -9.31 -19.38
N ASP A 213 -14.45 -9.30 -19.92
CA ASP A 213 -15.49 -10.26 -19.57
C ASP A 213 -15.13 -11.73 -19.87
N HIS A 214 -14.33 -11.96 -20.92
CA HIS A 214 -13.89 -13.30 -21.28
C HIS A 214 -12.94 -13.89 -20.23
N PHE A 215 -12.16 -13.05 -19.53
CA PHE A 215 -11.26 -13.48 -18.48
C PHE A 215 -12.00 -14.18 -17.34
N TYR A 216 -13.18 -13.69 -16.96
CA TYR A 216 -14.02 -14.31 -15.93
C TYR A 216 -14.49 -15.73 -16.30
N LYS A 217 -14.72 -15.99 -17.59
CA LYS A 217 -15.18 -17.31 -18.06
C LYS A 217 -14.03 -18.31 -18.12
N ASP A 218 -12.85 -17.84 -18.50
CA ASP A 218 -11.69 -18.69 -18.76
C ASP A 218 -10.79 -18.88 -17.52
N CYS A 219 -11.06 -18.14 -16.44
CA CYS A 219 -10.26 -18.17 -15.22
C CYS A 219 -10.97 -18.92 -14.07
N SER A 220 -10.23 -19.81 -13.41
CA SER A 220 -10.68 -20.52 -12.23
C SER A 220 -9.51 -20.83 -11.29
N LEU A 221 -9.83 -21.17 -10.06
CA LEU A 221 -8.87 -21.56 -9.04
C LEU A 221 -9.17 -22.96 -8.55
N ILE A 222 -8.15 -23.80 -8.37
CA ILE A 222 -8.31 -25.10 -7.71
C ILE A 222 -7.58 -25.09 -6.38
N PHE A 223 -8.32 -25.43 -5.34
CA PHE A 223 -7.80 -25.57 -3.99
C PHE A 223 -8.44 -26.80 -3.33
N ARG A 224 -7.61 -27.70 -2.80
CA ARG A 224 -8.04 -28.98 -2.18
C ARG A 224 -9.01 -29.79 -3.05
N GLY A 225 -8.73 -29.88 -4.35
CA GLY A 225 -9.53 -30.65 -5.31
C GLY A 225 -10.87 -30.00 -5.70
N LYS A 226 -11.25 -28.87 -5.10
CA LYS A 226 -12.44 -28.09 -5.48
C LYS A 226 -12.05 -26.99 -6.45
N THR A 227 -12.89 -26.80 -7.48
CA THR A 227 -12.75 -25.71 -8.46
C THR A 227 -13.63 -24.53 -8.04
N TYR A 228 -13.06 -23.33 -8.03
CA TYR A 228 -13.69 -22.06 -7.73
C TYR A 228 -13.68 -21.19 -9.01
N PRO A 229 -14.83 -20.94 -9.64
CA PRO A 229 -14.88 -20.06 -10.81
C PRO A 229 -14.60 -18.60 -10.40
N LEU A 230 -14.03 -17.80 -11.30
CA LEU A 230 -13.80 -16.38 -11.03
C LEU A 230 -15.12 -15.59 -11.09
N LEU A 231 -15.49 -14.99 -9.96
CA LEU A 231 -16.72 -14.21 -9.83
C LEU A 231 -16.45 -12.70 -9.97
N LYS A 232 -17.45 -11.95 -10.46
CA LYS A 232 -17.48 -10.49 -10.27
C LYS A 232 -17.95 -10.22 -8.85
N LYS A 233 -17.22 -9.38 -8.10
CA LYS A 233 -17.66 -8.98 -6.76
C LYS A 233 -19.01 -8.26 -6.85
N GLN A 234 -20.05 -8.85 -6.27
CA GLN A 234 -21.34 -8.18 -6.07
C GLN A 234 -21.32 -7.55 -4.67
N SER A 235 -21.89 -6.36 -4.51
CA SER A 235 -21.64 -5.46 -3.37
C SER A 235 -22.22 -5.91 -2.01
N THR A 236 -22.67 -7.16 -1.85
CA THR A 236 -23.48 -7.57 -0.69
C THR A 236 -23.30 -9.01 -0.21
N GLU A 237 -22.36 -9.80 -0.73
CA GLU A 237 -22.22 -11.18 -0.26
C GLU A 237 -21.23 -11.28 0.91
N GLU A 238 -21.77 -11.56 2.10
CA GLU A 238 -21.00 -12.08 3.23
C GLU A 238 -20.46 -13.46 2.87
N HIS A 239 -19.23 -13.49 2.33
CA HIS A 239 -18.58 -14.75 2.02
C HIS A 239 -18.04 -15.39 3.29
N SER A 240 -18.85 -16.21 3.95
CA SER A 240 -18.40 -17.06 5.08
C SER A 240 -17.63 -18.31 4.61
N THR A 241 -17.46 -18.50 3.30
CA THR A 241 -16.76 -19.63 2.69
C THR A 241 -15.80 -19.19 1.59
N PHE A 242 -14.80 -20.02 1.31
CA PHE A 242 -13.85 -19.82 0.22
C PHE A 242 -14.55 -19.46 -1.09
N SER A 243 -14.19 -18.29 -1.61
CA SER A 243 -14.69 -17.71 -2.85
C SER A 243 -13.53 -17.14 -3.65
N PHE A 244 -13.67 -17.13 -4.98
CA PHE A 244 -12.68 -16.57 -5.89
C PHE A 244 -13.32 -15.47 -6.72
N TYR A 245 -12.88 -14.24 -6.55
CA TYR A 245 -13.49 -13.07 -7.20
C TYR A 245 -12.43 -12.08 -7.70
N ALA A 246 -12.83 -11.17 -8.58
CA ALA A 246 -11.98 -10.06 -9.00
C ALA A 246 -12.50 -8.72 -8.47
N GLU A 247 -11.56 -7.86 -8.10
CA GLU A 247 -11.81 -6.50 -7.65
C GLU A 247 -10.72 -5.56 -8.16
N THR A 248 -11.10 -4.33 -8.51
CA THR A 248 -10.11 -3.31 -8.89
C THR A 248 -9.68 -2.55 -7.65
N LEU A 249 -8.42 -2.72 -7.25
CA LEU A 249 -7.81 -2.15 -6.06
C LEU A 249 -6.65 -1.23 -6.43
N GLN A 250 -6.32 -0.29 -5.56
CA GLN A 250 -5.22 0.64 -5.79
C GLN A 250 -3.90 -0.05 -5.43
N LEU A 251 -3.04 -0.27 -6.42
CA LEU A 251 -1.66 -0.68 -6.21
C LEU A 251 -0.76 0.55 -6.25
N LEU A 252 0.19 0.62 -5.33
CA LEU A 252 1.21 1.65 -5.37
C LEU A 252 2.41 1.12 -6.14
N PRO A 253 2.67 1.63 -7.35
CA PRO A 253 3.87 1.26 -8.07
C PRO A 253 5.12 1.76 -7.35
N ARG A 254 6.28 1.27 -7.80
CA ARG A 254 7.58 1.74 -7.32
C ARG A 254 7.72 3.24 -7.50
N GLU A 255 7.21 3.81 -8.59
CA GLU A 255 7.23 5.25 -8.93
C GLU A 255 5.85 5.69 -9.42
N GLY A 256 5.33 6.83 -8.92
CA GLY A 256 4.11 7.46 -9.42
C GLY A 256 2.91 7.48 -8.46
N ILE A 257 1.78 7.99 -8.94
CA ILE A 257 0.49 8.02 -8.22
C ILE A 257 -0.10 6.61 -8.24
N GLY A 258 -0.70 6.15 -7.14
CA GLY A 258 -1.30 4.81 -7.05
C GLY A 258 -2.27 4.51 -8.19
N GLU A 259 -2.09 3.35 -8.83
CA GLU A 259 -2.85 2.91 -10.00
C GLU A 259 -3.92 1.91 -9.61
N PHE A 260 -5.14 2.10 -10.10
CA PHE A 260 -6.23 1.14 -9.92
C PHE A 260 -6.07 -0.03 -10.89
N ARG A 261 -5.71 -1.20 -10.36
CA ARG A 261 -5.47 -2.44 -11.12
C ARG A 261 -6.41 -3.56 -10.69
N PRO A 262 -6.76 -4.48 -11.59
CA PRO A 262 -7.55 -5.64 -11.20
C PRO A 262 -6.69 -6.63 -10.40
N PHE A 263 -7.25 -7.13 -9.31
CA PHE A 263 -6.72 -8.23 -8.50
C PHE A 263 -7.70 -9.39 -8.52
N LEU A 264 -7.16 -10.61 -8.41
CA LEU A 264 -7.94 -11.81 -8.12
C LEU A 264 -7.77 -12.12 -6.62
N LEU A 265 -8.88 -12.35 -5.95
CA LEU A 265 -8.96 -12.49 -4.50
C LEU A 265 -9.49 -13.88 -4.18
N PHE A 266 -8.76 -14.63 -3.35
CA PHE A 266 -9.18 -15.93 -2.88
C PHE A 266 -9.24 -15.97 -1.36
N GLY A 267 -10.40 -16.39 -0.82
CA GLY A 267 -10.67 -16.41 0.61
C GLY A 267 -12.16 -16.23 0.90
N PRO A 268 -12.54 -15.93 2.15
CA PRO A 268 -11.65 -15.81 3.31
C PRO A 268 -11.01 -17.14 3.75
N ILE A 269 -9.74 -17.09 4.12
CA ILE A 269 -9.01 -18.15 4.84
C ILE A 269 -9.15 -17.83 6.33
N ALA A 270 -9.66 -18.76 7.13
CA ALA A 270 -9.80 -18.55 8.57
C ALA A 270 -8.41 -18.44 9.23
N ALA A 271 -8.27 -17.61 10.26
CA ALA A 271 -6.95 -17.33 10.82
C ALA A 271 -6.32 -18.51 11.54
N GLU A 272 -7.16 -19.31 12.18
CA GLU A 272 -6.83 -20.56 12.82
C GLU A 272 -6.59 -21.71 11.83
N GLU A 273 -6.92 -21.54 10.55
CA GLU A 273 -6.74 -22.57 9.54
C GLU A 273 -5.27 -22.77 9.23
N LYS A 274 -4.70 -23.87 9.72
CA LYS A 274 -3.31 -24.22 9.44
C LYS A 274 -3.15 -24.68 8.00
N ILE A 275 -2.43 -23.89 7.21
CA ILE A 275 -2.07 -24.21 5.83
C ILE A 275 -0.56 -24.30 5.78
N ASN A 276 -0.01 -25.45 5.39
CA ASN A 276 1.43 -25.66 5.37
C ASN A 276 1.92 -25.97 3.95
N GLY A 277 2.25 -24.92 3.19
CA GLY A 277 2.73 -25.04 1.81
C GLY A 277 1.72 -25.74 0.90
N GLU A 278 0.42 -25.54 1.13
CA GLU A 278 -0.59 -26.18 0.30
C GLU A 278 -0.61 -25.59 -1.10
N LYS A 279 -0.88 -26.45 -2.07
CA LYS A 279 -0.92 -26.11 -3.49
C LYS A 279 -2.27 -25.52 -3.88
N LEU A 280 -2.21 -24.40 -4.59
CA LEU A 280 -3.33 -23.71 -5.21
C LEU A 280 -3.02 -23.53 -6.70
N GLU A 281 -3.92 -23.94 -7.59
CA GLU A 281 -3.71 -23.84 -9.04
C GLU A 281 -4.62 -22.75 -9.61
N LEU A 282 -4.04 -21.64 -10.04
CA LEU A 282 -4.75 -20.67 -10.87
C LEU A 282 -4.74 -21.16 -12.31
N ARG A 283 -5.92 -21.35 -12.89
CA ARG A 283 -6.09 -21.75 -14.29
C ARG A 283 -6.61 -20.57 -15.09
N TYR A 284 -6.01 -20.35 -16.24
CA TYR A 284 -6.50 -19.42 -17.24
C TYR A 284 -6.31 -20.04 -18.62
N LYS A 285 -7.42 -20.26 -19.35
CA LYS A 285 -7.41 -21.06 -20.59
C LYS A 285 -6.73 -22.43 -20.34
N ASN A 286 -5.72 -22.77 -21.15
CA ASN A 286 -4.97 -24.04 -21.08
C ASN A 286 -3.69 -23.94 -20.23
N LYS A 287 -3.53 -22.88 -19.44
CA LYS A 287 -2.35 -22.64 -18.61
C LYS A 287 -2.67 -22.79 -17.14
N VAL A 288 -1.71 -23.31 -16.39
CA VAL A 288 -1.80 -23.55 -14.95
C VAL A 288 -0.65 -22.83 -14.27
N TYR A 289 -0.98 -21.98 -13.31
CA TYR A 289 -0.04 -21.26 -12.47
C TYR A 289 -0.16 -21.81 -11.05
N THR A 290 0.91 -22.42 -10.56
CA THR A 290 0.95 -23.01 -9.22
C THR A 290 1.38 -21.95 -8.21
N ILE A 291 0.52 -21.72 -7.21
CA ILE A 291 0.76 -20.87 -6.06
C ILE A 291 0.80 -21.76 -4.83
N TYR A 292 1.78 -21.55 -3.97
CA TYR A 292 1.85 -22.18 -2.66
C TYR A 292 1.37 -21.21 -1.61
N LEU A 293 0.57 -21.70 -0.66
CA LEU A 293 0.02 -20.91 0.43
C LEU A 293 0.48 -21.48 1.77
N GLN A 294 0.79 -20.59 2.72
CA GLN A 294 1.07 -20.93 4.09
C GLN A 294 0.35 -19.97 5.03
N ASN A 295 -0.29 -20.54 6.06
CA ASN A 295 -0.87 -19.82 7.19
C ASN A 295 -0.47 -20.54 8.49
N GLN A 296 0.16 -19.80 9.39
CA GLN A 296 0.48 -20.26 10.74
C GLN A 296 0.44 -19.10 11.74
N LEU A 297 0.08 -19.39 12.99
CA LEU A 297 0.30 -18.45 14.09
C LEU A 297 1.76 -18.50 14.51
N SER A 298 2.37 -17.33 14.68
CA SER A 298 3.70 -17.19 15.27
C SER A 298 3.66 -17.49 16.77
N GLN A 299 4.83 -17.62 17.39
CA GLN A 299 4.96 -17.87 18.83
C GLN A 299 4.36 -16.75 19.69
N ASP A 300 4.33 -15.52 19.18
CA ASP A 300 3.72 -14.35 19.80
C ASP A 300 2.25 -14.13 19.39
N GLY A 301 1.62 -15.13 18.74
CA GLY A 301 0.19 -15.13 18.41
C GLY A 301 -0.19 -14.33 17.17
N ALA A 302 0.78 -13.84 16.40
CA ALA A 302 0.52 -13.12 15.15
C ALA A 302 0.36 -14.10 13.98
N SER A 303 -0.67 -13.88 13.16
CA SER A 303 -0.86 -14.71 11.96
C SER A 303 0.19 -14.39 10.89
N ILE A 304 0.96 -15.41 10.50
CA ILE A 304 1.94 -15.36 9.41
C ILE A 304 1.29 -16.00 8.19
N TYR A 305 0.99 -15.17 7.20
CA TYR A 305 0.57 -15.61 5.88
C TYR A 305 1.68 -15.40 4.87
N ARG A 306 1.92 -16.40 4.03
CA ARG A 306 2.86 -16.35 2.91
C ARG A 306 2.23 -16.98 1.68
N ALA A 307 2.56 -16.44 0.53
CA ALA A 307 2.29 -17.10 -0.73
C ALA A 307 3.43 -16.85 -1.72
N TRP A 308 3.73 -17.83 -2.56
CA TRP A 308 4.79 -17.75 -3.57
C TRP A 308 4.43 -18.58 -4.80
N LEU A 309 4.99 -18.23 -5.96
CA LEU A 309 4.85 -19.06 -7.15
C LEU A 309 5.82 -20.23 -7.12
N ASP A 310 5.43 -21.29 -7.82
CA ASP A 310 6.33 -22.40 -8.11
C ASP A 310 7.61 -21.88 -8.81
N GLY A 311 8.77 -22.34 -8.33
CA GLY A 311 10.08 -21.89 -8.79
C GLY A 311 10.66 -20.62 -8.13
N GLU A 312 9.88 -19.80 -7.41
CA GLU A 312 10.39 -18.59 -6.72
C GLU A 312 10.99 -18.88 -5.32
N GLY A 313 10.65 -20.04 -4.76
CA GLY A 313 11.06 -20.46 -3.41
C GLY A 313 10.38 -19.69 -2.28
N GLU A 314 10.38 -20.25 -1.07
CA GLU A 314 9.69 -19.69 0.11
C GLU A 314 10.26 -18.32 0.58
N ARG A 315 11.44 -17.93 0.07
CA ARG A 315 12.26 -16.85 0.63
C ARG A 315 11.85 -15.44 0.20
N ASN A 316 10.97 -15.26 -0.79
CA ASN A 316 11.00 -14.01 -1.55
C ASN A 316 9.73 -13.17 -1.72
N ILE A 317 8.61 -13.46 -1.04
CA ILE A 317 7.44 -12.59 -1.18
C ILE A 317 6.72 -12.36 0.16
N GLN A 318 7.08 -11.25 0.82
CA GLN A 318 6.31 -10.66 1.94
C GLN A 318 5.57 -9.40 1.46
N TYR A 319 4.98 -9.44 0.27
CA TYR A 319 4.07 -8.39 -0.13
C TYR A 319 2.76 -8.61 0.64
N TYR A 320 2.59 -7.91 1.74
CA TYR A 320 1.27 -7.78 2.37
C TYR A 320 0.51 -6.72 1.60
N PHE A 321 -0.69 -7.07 1.13
CA PHE A 321 -1.62 -6.15 0.50
C PHE A 321 -2.96 -6.32 1.20
N HIS A 322 -3.47 -5.25 1.80
CA HIS A 322 -4.59 -5.37 2.74
C HIS A 322 -4.29 -6.42 3.84
N ASN A 323 -5.20 -7.36 4.07
CA ASN A 323 -5.07 -8.37 5.13
C ASN A 323 -4.30 -9.63 4.76
N GLY A 324 -3.66 -9.71 3.60
CA GLY A 324 -3.07 -10.98 3.19
C GLY A 324 -1.91 -10.90 2.22
N PRO A 325 -1.37 -12.07 1.85
CA PRO A 325 -0.23 -12.15 0.96
C PRO A 325 -0.66 -11.78 -0.47
N LEU A 326 0.21 -11.07 -1.16
CA LEU A 326 0.09 -10.73 -2.56
C LEU A 326 1.12 -11.51 -3.40
N VAL A 327 0.65 -12.21 -4.42
CA VAL A 327 1.49 -12.83 -5.45
C VAL A 327 1.27 -12.17 -6.80
N ARG A 328 2.32 -12.07 -7.62
CA ARG A 328 2.24 -11.54 -8.99
C ARG A 328 2.29 -12.72 -9.96
N VAL A 329 1.24 -12.96 -10.72
CA VAL A 329 1.21 -14.03 -11.73
C VAL A 329 1.35 -13.43 -13.11
N LEU A 330 2.38 -13.83 -13.86
CA LEU A 330 2.52 -13.46 -15.26
C LEU A 330 1.59 -14.31 -16.13
N ILE A 331 0.48 -13.72 -16.58
CA ILE A 331 -0.46 -14.37 -17.48
C ILE A 331 0.13 -14.40 -18.89
N GLU A 332 0.23 -15.60 -19.46
CA GLU A 332 0.66 -15.82 -20.83
C GLU A 332 -0.53 -15.55 -21.77
N LYS A 333 -0.30 -14.79 -22.84
CA LYS A 333 -1.37 -14.33 -23.76
C LYS A 333 -1.87 -15.43 -24.68
#